data_AF-A0A832FX20-F1
#
_entry.id   AF-A0A832FX20-F1
#
_cell.length_a   1.000
_cell.length_b   1.000
_cell.length_c   1.000
_cell.angle_alpha   90.00
_cell.angle_beta   90.00
_cell.angle_gamma   90.00
#
_symmetry.space_group_name_H-M   'P 1'
#
loop_
_entity.id
_entity.type
_entity.pdbx_description
1 polymer ?
#
loop_
_entity_poly.entity_id
_entity_poly.type
_entity_poly.pdbx_seq_one_letter_code
_entity_poly.pdbx_strand_id
1 'polypeptide(L)'
;MAEFTQQPGVAEVCEMLGYGLIDRRAAQAAVWHLNNGMSWDELAAKEIKRADGSRYPYFAAEELRLAMAIAAEALGQYEEKLRTKPNDEQESKGKRLTASAP
;
A
#
# COMPACT_ATOMS: atom_id res chain seq x y z
N MET A 1 3.67 -7.04 19.53
CA MET A 1 4.77 -7.35 18.59
C MET A 1 4.37 -6.73 17.27
N ALA A 2 4.98 -5.61 16.91
CA ALA A 2 4.65 -4.87 15.70
C ALA A 2 5.68 -5.24 14.63
N GLU A 3 5.47 -6.37 13.96
CA GLU A 3 6.08 -6.61 12.66
C GLU A 3 5.41 -5.63 11.70
N PHE A 4 5.90 -4.38 11.69
CA PHE A 4 5.66 -3.45 10.59
C PHE A 4 6.44 -4.01 9.41
N THR A 5 5.82 -4.98 8.72
CA THR A 5 6.34 -5.48 7.46
C THR A 5 6.41 -4.28 6.53
N GLN A 6 7.64 -3.84 6.19
CA GLN A 6 7.92 -2.72 5.30
C GLN A 6 7.57 -3.12 3.86
N GLN A 7 6.29 -3.34 3.61
CA GLN A 7 5.81 -3.78 2.30
C GLN A 7 5.68 -2.56 1.40
N PRO A 8 6.34 -2.60 0.23
CA PRO A 8 6.38 -1.47 -0.67
C PRO A 8 4.96 -1.08 -1.11
N GLY A 9 4.63 0.21 -1.05
CA GLY A 9 3.35 0.75 -1.49
C GLY A 9 2.17 0.57 -0.51
N VAL A 10 2.25 -0.31 0.50
CA VAL A 10 1.10 -0.54 1.41
C VAL A 10 0.77 0.71 2.22
N ALA A 11 1.79 1.45 2.66
CA ALA A 11 1.59 2.71 3.39
C ALA A 11 0.89 3.75 2.51
N GLU A 12 1.31 3.86 1.24
CA GLU A 12 0.74 4.78 0.26
C GLU A 12 -0.74 4.46 -0.03
N VAL A 13 -1.11 3.18 -0.13
CA VAL A 13 -2.53 2.77 -0.26
C VAL A 13 -3.33 3.17 0.98
N CYS A 14 -2.78 2.99 2.18
CA CYS A 14 -3.43 3.40 3.42
C CYS A 14 -3.60 4.93 3.51
N GLU A 15 -2.62 5.72 3.06
CA GLU A 15 -2.71 7.18 2.99
C GLU A 15 -3.84 7.60 2.04
N MET A 16 -3.86 7.07 0.80
CA MET A 16 -4.91 7.36 -0.18
C MET A 16 -6.31 7.02 0.34
N LEU A 17 -6.45 5.87 1.03
CA LEU A 17 -7.70 5.47 1.64
C LEU A 17 -8.10 6.40 2.80
N GLY A 18 -7.14 6.80 3.64
CA GLY A 18 -7.37 7.72 4.76
C GLY A 18 -7.85 9.11 4.31
N TYR A 19 -7.40 9.57 3.15
CA TYR A 19 -7.88 10.80 2.52
C TYR A 19 -9.20 10.64 1.75
N GLY A 20 -9.73 9.42 1.64
CA GLY A 20 -10.96 9.14 0.90
C GLY A 20 -10.82 9.26 -0.63
N LEU A 21 -9.60 9.15 -1.15
CA LEU A 21 -9.32 9.27 -2.58
C LEU A 21 -9.66 8.00 -3.37
N ILE A 22 -9.76 6.85 -2.68
CA ILE A 22 -9.95 5.54 -3.28
C ILE A 22 -11.05 4.75 -2.57
N ASP A 23 -11.69 3.84 -3.31
CA ASP A 23 -12.68 2.93 -2.75
C ASP A 23 -12.04 1.90 -1.81
N ARG A 24 -12.76 1.53 -0.74
CA ARG A 24 -12.27 0.60 0.29
C ARG A 24 -12.03 -0.80 -0.25
N ARG A 25 -12.88 -1.32 -1.13
CA ARG A 25 -12.73 -2.68 -1.68
C ARG A 25 -11.56 -2.74 -2.64
N ALA A 26 -11.42 -1.72 -3.50
CA ALA A 26 -10.25 -1.59 -4.36
C ALA A 26 -8.95 -1.47 -3.55
N ALA A 27 -8.95 -0.67 -2.47
CA ALA A 27 -7.83 -0.56 -1.54
C ALA A 27 -7.49 -1.90 -0.88
N GLN A 28 -8.49 -2.67 -0.42
CA GLN A 28 -8.29 -3.98 0.18
C GLN A 28 -7.66 -4.97 -0.80
N ALA A 29 -8.12 -5.02 -2.05
CA ALA A 29 -7.53 -5.87 -3.08
C ALA A 29 -6.08 -5.47 -3.39
N ALA A 30 -5.80 -4.16 -3.50
CA ALA A 30 -4.44 -3.65 -3.70
C ALA A 30 -3.51 -4.03 -2.53
N VAL A 31 -3.97 -3.84 -1.29
CA VAL A 31 -3.22 -4.26 -0.10
C VAL A 31 -2.99 -5.77 -0.09
N TRP A 32 -3.98 -6.59 -0.44
CA TRP A 32 -3.78 -8.04 -0.48
C TRP A 32 -2.74 -8.48 -1.51
N HIS A 33 -2.71 -7.83 -2.67
CA HIS A 33 -1.67 -8.02 -3.67
C HIS A 33 -0.29 -7.62 -3.15
N LEU A 34 -0.15 -6.40 -2.61
CA LEU A 34 1.12 -5.84 -2.15
C LEU A 34 1.66 -6.51 -0.86
N ASN A 35 0.76 -6.90 0.05
CA ASN A 35 1.11 -7.44 1.37
C ASN A 35 1.35 -8.95 1.34
N ASN A 36 0.39 -9.69 0.78
CA ASN A 36 0.42 -11.16 0.86
C ASN A 36 0.93 -11.81 -0.42
N GLY A 37 1.30 -11.02 -1.44
CA GLY A 37 1.77 -11.53 -2.74
C GLY A 37 0.69 -12.24 -3.55
N MET A 38 -0.58 -12.04 -3.22
CA MET A 38 -1.69 -12.68 -3.94
C MET A 38 -1.76 -12.14 -5.36
N SER A 39 -1.73 -13.03 -6.35
CA SER A 39 -1.80 -12.65 -7.76
C SER A 39 -3.18 -12.10 -8.12
N TRP A 40 -3.26 -11.29 -9.17
CA TRP A 40 -4.53 -10.76 -9.65
C TRP A 40 -5.51 -11.86 -10.04
N ASP A 41 -5.04 -12.97 -10.60
CA ASP A 41 -5.84 -14.15 -10.90
C ASP A 41 -6.41 -14.82 -9.65
N GLU A 42 -5.64 -14.89 -8.55
CA GLU A 42 -6.10 -15.45 -7.28
C GLU A 42 -7.17 -14.55 -6.64
N LEU A 43 -7.01 -13.23 -6.74
CA LEU A 43 -8.01 -12.26 -6.31
C LEU A 43 -9.28 -12.35 -7.16
N ALA A 44 -9.16 -12.54 -8.47
CA ALA A 44 -10.28 -12.70 -9.40
C ALA A 44 -11.03 -14.02 -9.20
N ALA A 45 -10.32 -15.10 -8.87
CA ALA A 45 -10.89 -16.41 -8.59
C ALA A 45 -11.52 -16.50 -7.18
N LYS A 46 -11.34 -15.49 -6.34
CA LYS A 46 -11.85 -15.52 -4.96
C LYS A 46 -13.37 -15.40 -4.93
N GLU A 47 -14.01 -16.36 -4.28
CA GLU A 47 -15.47 -16.42 -4.16
C GLU A 47 -15.93 -16.41 -2.70
N ILE A 48 -17.14 -15.90 -2.48
CA ILE A 48 -17.89 -16.01 -1.24
C ILE A 48 -18.96 -17.09 -1.43
N LYS A 49 -18.88 -18.14 -0.62
CA LYS A 49 -19.93 -19.16 -0.52
C LYS A 49 -20.93 -18.76 0.55
N ARG A 50 -22.21 -18.71 0.19
CA ARG A 50 -23.31 -18.46 1.13
C ARG A 50 -23.92 -19.77 1.63
N ALA A 51 -24.68 -19.68 2.72
CA ALA A 51 -25.32 -20.83 3.36
C ALA A 51 -26.39 -21.52 2.48
N ASP A 52 -26.95 -20.78 1.52
CA ASP A 52 -27.89 -21.27 0.50
C ASP A 52 -27.20 -22.03 -0.65
N GLY A 53 -25.87 -22.15 -0.62
CA GLY A 53 -25.07 -22.81 -1.65
C GLY A 53 -24.65 -21.91 -2.81
N SER A 54 -25.17 -20.68 -2.88
CA SER A 54 -24.81 -19.71 -3.91
C SER A 54 -23.36 -19.24 -3.76
N ARG A 55 -22.71 -18.94 -4.89
CA ARG A 55 -21.35 -18.38 -4.96
C ARG A 55 -21.36 -17.04 -5.68
N TYR A 56 -20.59 -16.11 -5.16
CA TYR A 56 -20.43 -14.78 -5.73
C TYR A 56 -18.95 -14.39 -5.72
N PRO A 57 -18.46 -13.64 -6.71
CA PRO A 57 -17.10 -13.12 -6.68
C PRO A 57 -16.90 -12.26 -5.43
N TYR A 58 -15.73 -12.38 -4.80
CA TYR A 58 -15.38 -11.60 -3.61
C TYR A 58 -15.13 -10.13 -3.98
N PHE A 59 -14.48 -9.91 -5.14
CA PHE A 59 -14.28 -8.60 -5.74
C PHE A 59 -14.98 -8.53 -7.10
N ALA A 60 -15.62 -7.40 -7.38
CA ALA A 60 -16.12 -7.12 -8.72
C ALA A 60 -14.95 -6.86 -9.68
N ALA A 61 -15.15 -7.14 -10.97
CA ALA A 61 -14.11 -6.93 -11.99
C ALA A 61 -13.63 -5.46 -12.05
N GLU A 62 -14.52 -4.50 -11.79
CA GLU A 62 -14.17 -3.07 -11.73
C GLU A 62 -13.31 -2.73 -10.51
N GLU A 63 -13.62 -3.31 -9.35
CA GLU A 63 -12.82 -3.14 -8.12
C GLU A 63 -11.40 -3.67 -8.32
N LEU A 64 -11.24 -4.79 -9.04
CA LEU A 64 -9.92 -5.35 -9.37
C LEU A 64 -9.13 -4.44 -10.32
N ARG A 65 -9.78 -3.85 -11.34
CA ARG A 65 -9.10 -2.90 -12.23
C ARG A 65 -8.65 -1.65 -11.49
N LEU A 66 -9.49 -1.12 -10.61
CA LEU A 66 -9.12 0.02 -9.75
C LEU A 66 -7.98 -0.37 -8.80
N ALA A 67 -8.03 -1.55 -8.21
CA ALA A 67 -6.97 -2.05 -7.33
C ALA A 67 -5.62 -2.17 -8.04
N MET A 68 -5.59 -2.61 -9.30
CA MET A 68 -4.36 -2.66 -10.11
C MET A 68 -3.76 -1.26 -10.31
N ALA A 69 -4.59 -0.27 -10.66
CA ALA A 69 -4.14 1.11 -10.82
C ALA A 69 -3.62 1.70 -9.51
N ILE A 70 -4.32 1.46 -8.40
CA ILE A 70 -3.93 1.90 -7.06
C ILE A 70 -2.59 1.28 -6.64
N ALA A 71 -2.40 -0.02 -6.87
CA ALA A 71 -1.15 -0.71 -6.53
C ALA A 71 0.04 -0.17 -7.33
N ALA A 72 -0.15 0.09 -8.63
CA ALA A 72 0.89 0.67 -9.47
C ALA A 72 1.27 2.08 -9.02
N GLU A 73 0.30 2.95 -8.75
CA GLU A 73 0.52 4.30 -8.23
C GLU A 73 1.25 4.29 -6.88
N ALA A 74 0.80 3.44 -5.96
CA ALA A 74 1.38 3.31 -4.64
C ALA A 74 2.85 2.85 -4.69
N LEU A 75 3.18 1.92 -5.58
CA LEU A 75 4.57 1.50 -5.80
C LEU A 75 5.41 2.64 -6.39
N GLY A 76 4.90 3.38 -7.36
CA GLY A 76 5.59 4.54 -7.93
C GLY A 76 5.90 5.61 -6.89
N GLN A 77 4.94 5.93 -6.00
CA GLN A 77 5.17 6.88 -4.91
C GLN A 77 6.16 6.35 -3.87
N TYR A 78 6.10 5.06 -3.54
CA TYR A 78 7.08 4.44 -2.65
C TYR A 78 8.50 4.55 -3.22
N GLU A 79 8.69 4.26 -4.50
CA GLU A 79 9.98 4.37 -5.20
C GLU A 79 10.49 5.82 -5.26
N GLU A 80 9.61 6.79 -5.52
CA GLU A 80 9.97 8.22 -5.48
C GLU A 80 10.42 8.66 -4.07
N LYS A 81 9.71 8.22 -3.02
CA LYS A 81 10.10 8.47 -1.63
C LYS A 81 11.46 7.86 -1.31
N LEU A 82 11.79 6.68 -1.84
CA LEU A 82 13.13 6.09 -1.68
C LEU A 82 14.21 6.90 -2.40
N ARG A 83 13.92 7.43 -3.59
CA ARG A 83 14.88 8.24 -4.37
C ARG A 83 15.16 9.60 -3.76
N THR A 84 14.20 10.18 -3.04
CA THR A 84 14.32 11.50 -2.38
C THR A 84 14.94 11.42 -0.98
N LYS A 85 14.88 10.26 -0.31
CA LYS A 85 15.43 10.03 1.05
C LYS A 85 16.96 9.84 1.23
N PRO A 86 17.87 9.78 0.22
CA PRO A 86 19.28 9.48 0.52
C PRO A 86 20.13 10.64 1.08
N ASN A 87 19.65 11.90 1.16
CA ASN A 87 20.54 13.04 1.53
C ASN A 87 20.14 13.87 2.77
N ASP A 88 18.90 13.79 3.26
CA ASP A 88 18.45 14.67 4.36
C ASP A 88 18.83 14.17 5.77
N GLU A 89 19.03 12.86 5.94
CA GLU A 89 19.28 12.28 7.28
C GLU A 89 20.75 12.37 7.73
N GLN A 90 21.68 12.71 6.82
CA GLN A 90 23.09 12.93 7.14
C GLN A 90 23.38 14.40 7.53
N GLU A 91 22.61 15.37 7.03
CA GLU A 91 22.86 16.81 7.30
C GLU A 91 22.36 17.24 8.69
N SER A 92 21.30 16.63 9.21
CA SER A 92 20.71 17.00 10.51
C SER A 92 21.56 16.56 11.72
N LYS A 93 22.42 15.53 11.55
CA LYS A 93 23.33 15.05 12.61
C LYS A 93 24.64 15.85 12.70
N GLY A 94 25.06 16.50 11.62
CA GLY A 94 26.26 17.36 11.59
C GLY A 94 26.06 18.74 12.22
N LYS A 95 24.83 19.27 12.25
CA LYS A 95 24.55 20.64 12.72
C LYS A 95 24.44 20.79 14.25
N ARG A 96 24.32 19.70 15.01
CA ARG A 96 24.13 19.75 16.48
C ARG A 96 25.42 19.81 17.32
N LEU A 97 26.61 19.68 16.72
CA LEU A 97 27.88 19.61 17.48
C LEU A 97 28.73 20.89 17.54
N THR A 98 28.32 22.01 16.91
CA THR A 98 29.19 23.21 16.83
C THR A 98 28.63 24.48 17.50
N ALA A 99 27.53 24.40 18.26
CA ALA A 99 26.95 25.58 18.89
C ALA A 99 26.73 25.37 20.40
N SER A 100 27.82 25.41 21.18
CA SER A 100 27.76 25.71 22.62
C SER A 100 29.10 26.23 23.14
N ALA A 101 29.34 27.53 22.96
CA ALA A 101 30.17 28.41 23.79
C ALA A 101 29.60 29.82 23.53
N PRO A 102 29.40 30.69 24.54
CA PRO A 102 30.38 31.05 25.57
C PRO A 102 29.93 30.87 27.03
#